data_AF-A0A534AL91-F1
#
_entry.id   AF-A0A534AL91-F1
#
_cell.length_a   1.000
_cell.length_b   1.000
_cell.length_c   1.000
_cell.angle_alpha   90.00
_cell.angle_beta   90.00
_cell.angle_gamma   90.00
#
_symmetry.space_group_name_H-M   'P 1'
#
loop_
_entity.id
_entity.type
_entity.pdbx_description
1 polymer ?
#
loop_
_entity_poly.entity_id
_entity_poly.type
_entity_poly.pdbx_seq_one_letter_code
_entity_poly.pdbx_strand_id
1 'polypeptide(L)'
;MWTRIWAFLDWCFSDYDELVPARDLGRISLYEILDIARNYGSGHVAPRNLPIPAVDRLLAGVEDARRHRCGELTLRDLVDEAARPALQLTPRQSSSR
;
A
#
# COMPACT_ATOMS: atom_id res chain seq x y z
N MET A 1 15.85 -8.22 -9.22
CA MET A 1 16.01 -6.74 -9.21
C MET A 1 15.33 -6.09 -10.42
N TRP A 2 15.45 -6.65 -11.62
CA TRP A 2 14.80 -6.14 -12.85
C TRP A 2 13.27 -6.11 -12.84
N THR A 3 12.58 -7.13 -12.32
CA THR A 3 11.10 -7.18 -12.21
C THR A 3 10.49 -6.04 -11.38
N ARG A 4 11.29 -5.42 -10.50
CA ARG A 4 10.84 -4.40 -9.55
C ARG A 4 10.84 -3.00 -10.15
N ILE A 5 11.71 -2.74 -11.12
CA ILE A 5 11.78 -1.45 -11.84
C ILE A 5 10.66 -1.37 -12.88
N TRP A 6 10.38 -2.49 -13.58
CA TRP A 6 9.27 -2.57 -14.54
C TRP A 6 7.90 -2.30 -13.90
N ALA A 7 7.67 -2.73 -12.66
CA ALA A 7 6.41 -2.48 -11.95
C ALA A 7 6.20 -0.99 -11.59
N PHE A 8 7.29 -0.26 -11.30
CA PHE A 8 7.22 1.18 -11.09
C PHE A 8 7.05 1.94 -12.42
N LEU A 9 7.70 1.46 -13.49
CA LEU A 9 7.56 2.03 -14.85
C LEU A 9 6.19 1.74 -15.48
N ASP A 10 5.48 0.66 -15.10
CA ASP A 10 4.08 0.43 -15.50
C ASP A 10 3.12 1.44 -14.87
N TRP A 11 3.52 2.06 -13.76
CA TRP A 11 2.70 3.03 -13.03
C TRP A 11 3.04 4.48 -13.30
N CYS A 12 4.29 4.78 -13.63
CA CYS A 12 4.72 6.14 -13.89
C CYS A 12 5.63 6.19 -15.12
N PHE A 13 5.43 7.18 -15.98
CA PHE A 13 6.41 7.57 -16.99
C PHE A 13 6.98 8.95 -16.67
N SER A 14 8.18 9.21 -17.19
CA SER A 14 8.82 10.52 -17.07
C SER A 14 8.39 11.36 -18.27
N ASP A 15 7.70 12.47 -18.00
CA ASP A 15 7.38 13.50 -19.00
C ASP A 15 8.01 14.81 -18.54
N TYR A 16 8.94 15.36 -19.32
CA TYR A 16 9.65 16.62 -19.00
C TYR A 16 10.15 16.74 -17.53
N ASP A 17 10.84 15.71 -17.02
CA ASP A 17 11.33 15.59 -15.63
C ASP A 17 10.25 15.49 -14.54
N GLU A 18 8.98 15.31 -14.90
CA GLU A 18 7.87 15.04 -14.00
C GLU A 18 7.45 13.56 -14.05
N LEU A 19 7.20 12.96 -12.89
CA LEU A 19 6.63 11.62 -12.79
C LEU A 19 5.11 11.73 -12.90
N VAL A 20 4.57 11.24 -14.01
CA VAL A 20 3.14 11.23 -14.27
C VAL A 20 2.60 9.79 -14.26
N PRO A 21 1.38 9.55 -13.75
CA PRO A 21 0.78 8.22 -13.78
C PRO A 21 0.66 7.71 -15.22
N ALA A 22 1.19 6.51 -15.46
CA ALA A 22 1.08 5.80 -16.74
C ALA A 22 -0.32 5.22 -16.98
N ARG A 23 -1.19 5.22 -15.96
CA ARG A 23 -2.54 4.67 -16.00
C ARG A 23 -3.50 5.61 -15.26
N ASP A 24 -4.78 5.51 -15.61
CA ASP A 24 -5.85 6.25 -14.91
C ASP A 24 -5.83 5.94 -13.39
N LEU A 25 -5.90 6.98 -12.56
CA LEU A 25 -5.86 6.85 -11.09
C LEU A 25 -6.97 5.95 -10.52
N GLY A 26 -8.13 5.88 -11.18
CA GLY A 26 -9.24 5.00 -10.82
C GLY A 26 -9.03 3.54 -11.22
N ARG A 27 -7.93 3.22 -11.89
CA ARG A 27 -7.52 1.86 -12.25
C ARG A 27 -6.31 1.36 -11.46
N ILE A 28 -5.75 2.21 -10.60
CA ILE A 28 -4.62 1.86 -9.73
C ILE A 28 -5.21 1.56 -8.35
N SER A 29 -5.23 0.28 -7.96
CA SER A 29 -5.75 -0.12 -6.65
C SER A 29 -4.73 0.19 -5.55
N LEU A 30 -5.22 0.59 -4.37
CA LEU A 30 -4.37 0.83 -3.21
C LEU A 30 -3.64 -0.44 -2.76
N TYR A 31 -4.28 -1.60 -2.91
CA TYR A 31 -3.64 -2.89 -2.63
C TYR A 31 -2.36 -3.07 -3.43
N GLU A 32 -2.39 -2.78 -4.72
CA GLU A 32 -1.24 -2.89 -5.63
C GLU A 32 -0.10 -1.99 -5.15
N ILE A 33 -0.40 -0.71 -4.79
CA ILE A 33 0.55 0.26 -4.20
C ILE A 33 1.25 -0.30 -2.96
N LEU A 34 0.46 -0.77 -1.99
CA LEU A 34 1.00 -1.26 -0.73
C LEU A 34 1.76 -2.58 -0.89
N ASP A 35 1.33 -3.43 -1.81
CA ASP A 35 2.01 -4.70 -2.09
C ASP A 35 3.39 -4.47 -2.70
N ILE A 36 3.48 -3.58 -3.70
CA ILE A 36 4.76 -3.20 -4.30
C ILE A 36 5.66 -2.55 -3.24
N ALA A 37 5.17 -1.56 -2.49
CA ALA A 37 5.96 -0.85 -1.49
C ALA A 37 6.53 -1.79 -0.40
N ARG A 38 5.71 -2.74 0.10
CA ARG A 38 6.12 -3.75 1.09
C ARG A 38 7.22 -4.66 0.53
N ASN A 39 7.06 -5.10 -0.71
CA ASN A 39 8.05 -5.94 -1.39
C ASN A 39 9.29 -5.14 -1.81
N TYR A 40 9.18 -3.82 -1.96
CA TYR A 40 10.29 -2.91 -2.27
C TYR A 40 11.22 -2.70 -1.06
N GLY A 41 10.66 -2.65 0.14
CA GLY A 41 11.32 -2.01 1.29
C GLY A 41 12.15 -2.88 2.24
N SER A 42 11.98 -4.21 2.33
CA SER A 42 12.58 -4.85 3.50
C SER A 42 14.08 -5.07 3.37
N GLY A 43 14.63 -5.70 2.32
CA GLY A 43 16.05 -6.11 2.27
C GLY A 43 16.50 -7.04 3.43
N HIS A 44 15.64 -7.19 4.44
CA HIS A 44 15.78 -7.98 5.63
C HIS A 44 15.23 -9.35 5.25
N VAL A 45 16.13 -10.33 5.28
CA VAL A 45 15.74 -11.74 5.29
C VAL A 45 14.90 -11.92 6.54
N ALA A 46 13.61 -12.23 6.38
CA ALA A 46 12.77 -12.59 7.51
C ALA A 46 13.48 -13.71 8.29
N PRO A 47 13.55 -13.63 9.63
CA PRO A 47 14.08 -14.72 10.44
C PRO A 47 13.45 -16.03 9.98
N ARG A 48 14.22 -17.13 9.94
CA ARG A 48 13.72 -18.45 9.52
C ARG A 48 12.38 -18.73 10.22
N ASN A 49 11.29 -18.56 9.48
CA ASN A 49 9.94 -18.79 9.99
C ASN A 49 9.81 -20.30 10.18
N LEU A 50 9.92 -20.75 11.43
CA LEU A 50 9.38 -22.05 11.78
C LEU A 50 7.86 -21.98 11.56
N PRO A 51 7.27 -22.92 10.82
CA PRO A 51 5.83 -22.89 10.58
C PRO A 51 5.11 -23.09 11.92
N ILE A 52 4.29 -22.10 12.28
CA ILE A 52 3.42 -22.17 13.46
C ILE A 52 2.00 -22.04 12.91
N PRO A 53 1.26 -23.16 12.72
CA PRO A 53 0.01 -23.17 11.97
C PRO A 53 -1.08 -22.21 12.47
N ALA A 54 -1.07 -21.85 13.75
CA ALA A 54 -1.98 -20.84 14.30
C ALA A 54 -1.61 -19.42 13.85
N VAL A 55 -0.31 -19.10 13.85
CA VAL A 55 0.22 -17.81 13.40
C VAL A 55 0.06 -17.70 11.88
N ASP A 56 0.33 -18.76 11.13
CA ASP A 56 0.19 -18.78 9.67
C ASP A 56 -1.26 -18.49 9.24
N ARG A 57 -2.23 -19.12 9.92
CA ARG A 57 -3.67 -18.86 9.67
C ARG A 57 -4.07 -17.42 10.02
N LEU A 58 -3.54 -16.88 11.12
CA LEU A 58 -3.78 -15.49 11.49
C LEU A 58 -3.22 -14.53 10.44
N LEU A 59 -1.97 -14.73 10.01
CA LEU A 59 -1.32 -13.91 8.99
C LEU A 59 -2.05 -14.00 7.65
N ALA A 60 -2.50 -15.20 7.25
CA ALA A 60 -3.32 -15.38 6.06
C ALA A 60 -4.64 -14.58 6.16
N GLY A 61 -5.33 -14.64 7.29
CA GLY A 61 -6.57 -13.90 7.51
C GLY A 61 -6.37 -12.37 7.49
N VAL A 62 -5.28 -11.87 8.08
CA VAL A 62 -4.92 -10.45 8.03
C VAL A 62 -4.64 -10.02 6.59
N GLU A 63 -3.92 -10.84 5.84
CA GLU A 63 -3.56 -10.53 4.46
C GLU A 63 -4.79 -10.55 3.54
N ASP A 64 -5.73 -11.47 3.73
CA ASP A 64 -7.00 -11.49 2.98
C ASP A 64 -7.89 -10.30 3.32
N ALA A 65 -7.97 -9.92 4.60
CA ALA A 65 -8.68 -8.70 5.00
C ALA A 65 -8.06 -7.45 4.38
N ARG A 66 -6.71 -7.39 4.32
CA ARG A 66 -5.98 -6.29 3.66
C ARG A 66 -6.27 -6.26 2.16
N ARG A 67 -6.17 -7.41 1.48
CA ARG A 67 -6.49 -7.55 0.05
C ARG A 67 -7.87 -7.02 -0.28
N HIS A 68 -8.86 -7.44 0.50
CA HIS A 68 -10.24 -7.06 0.28
C HIS A 68 -10.43 -5.55 0.49
N ARG A 69 -10.03 -5.02 1.66
CA ARG A 69 -10.21 -3.60 2.01
C ARG A 69 -9.45 -2.66 1.06
N CYS A 70 -8.21 -2.99 0.72
CA CYS A 70 -7.38 -2.15 -0.13
C CYS A 70 -7.65 -2.37 -1.63
N GLY A 71 -8.25 -3.49 -2.03
CA GLY A 71 -8.66 -3.75 -3.41
C GLY A 71 -9.91 -2.98 -3.83
N GLU A 72 -10.73 -2.57 -2.86
CA GLU A 72 -11.92 -1.72 -3.06
C GLU A 72 -11.58 -0.23 -3.22
N LEU A 73 -10.35 0.18 -2.89
CA LEU A 73 -9.90 1.57 -2.94
C LEU A 73 -8.94 1.79 -4.09
N THR A 74 -9.10 2.92 -4.77
CA THR A 74 -8.23 3.37 -5.86
C THR A 74 -7.39 4.57 -5.43
N LEU A 75 -6.33 4.87 -6.19
CA LEU A 75 -5.54 6.07 -5.98
C LEU A 75 -6.38 7.34 -6.17
N ARG A 76 -7.37 7.32 -7.07
CA ARG A 76 -8.34 8.43 -7.23
C ARG A 76 -9.10 8.69 -5.93
N ASP A 77 -9.60 7.64 -5.28
CA ASP A 77 -10.37 7.79 -4.03
C ASP A 77 -9.55 8.50 -2.94
N LEU A 78 -8.24 8.17 -2.84
CA LEU A 78 -7.33 8.82 -1.90
C LEU A 78 -7.04 10.29 -2.25
N VAL A 79 -6.85 10.59 -3.54
CA VAL A 79 -6.64 11.98 -3.99
C VAL A 79 -7.89 12.82 -3.72
N ASP A 80 -9.06 12.28 -4.03
CA ASP A 80 -10.35 12.94 -3.81
C ASP A 80 -10.67 13.09 -2.31
N GLU A 81 -10.21 12.17 -1.46
CA GLU A 81 -10.29 12.31 0.00
C GLU A 81 -9.33 13.37 0.53
N ALA A 82 -8.07 13.38 0.09
CA ALA A 82 -7.07 14.36 0.52
C ALA A 82 -7.39 15.79 0.06
N ALA A 83 -8.08 15.93 -1.08
CA ALA A 83 -8.58 17.21 -1.58
C ALA A 83 -9.76 17.75 -0.75
N ARG A 84 -10.45 16.90 0.03
CA ARG A 84 -11.42 17.38 1.02
C ARG A 84 -10.65 17.96 2.20
N PRO A 85 -11.11 19.09 2.77
CA PRO A 85 -10.53 19.60 4.01
C PRO A 85 -10.57 18.48 5.06
N ALA A 86 -9.41 18.08 5.56
CA ALA A 86 -9.34 17.07 6.60
C ALA A 86 -10.20 17.53 7.78
N LEU A 87 -11.24 16.76 8.12
CA LEU A 87 -11.87 16.86 9.43
C LEU A 87 -10.72 16.73 10.43
N GLN A 88 -10.47 17.80 11.20
CA GLN A 88 -9.39 17.86 12.16
C GLN A 88 -9.44 16.60 13.01
N LEU A 89 -8.49 15.68 12.79
CA LEU A 89 -8.30 14.51 13.64
C LEU A 89 -7.84 15.07 14.98
N THR A 90 -8.79 15.35 15.87
CA THR A 90 -8.49 15.75 17.24
C THR A 90 -7.54 14.72 17.81
N PRO A 91 -6.35 15.11 18.27
CA PRO A 91 -5.40 14.18 18.86
C PRO A 91 -6.12 13.46 20.00
N ARG A 92 -6.14 12.13 19.94
CA ARG A 92 -6.62 11.31 21.06
C ARG A 92 -5.69 11.62 22.23
N GLN A 93 -6.17 12.44 23.18
CA GLN A 93 -5.44 12.71 24.42
C GLN A 93 -5.23 11.36 25.13
N SER A 94 -4.00 10.85 25.10
CA SER A 94 -3.57 9.80 26.01
C SER A 94 -3.59 10.37 27.42
N SER A 95 -4.71 10.17 28.11
CA SER A 95 -4.78 10.37 29.56
C SER A 95 -4.05 9.21 30.23
N SER A 96 -2.77 9.39 30.52
CA SER A 96 -2.06 8.57 31.51
C SER A 96 -2.43 9.09 32.91
N ARG A 97 -3.15 8.27 33.67
CA ARG A 97 -3.18 8.32 35.14
C ARG A 97 -2.72 6.98 35.67
#